data_AF-A0A0A8L3D5-F1
#
_entry.id   AF-A0A0A8L3D5-F1
#
_cell.length_a   1.000
_cell.length_b   1.000
_cell.length_c   1.000
_cell.angle_alpha   90.00
_cell.angle_beta   90.00
_cell.angle_gamma   90.00
#
_symmetry.space_group_name_H-M   'P 1'
#
loop_
_entity.id
_entity.type
_entity.pdbx_description
1 polymer ?
#
loop_
_entity_poly.entity_id
_entity_poly.type
_entity_poly.pdbx_seq_one_letter_code
_entity_poly.pdbx_strand_id
1 'polypeptide(L)'
;MSYTQVQSQTKISVKSQDVKHALSDIVKEQDWSDFSFAPIREATVSRAMTSRYFKDMDKFAVSDVVIIGAGSSGLSAAYVIAKNRPDLKIAIIEANVAPGGGCWLGGQLFSAMIMRKPAHLFLDELNIPYEDEGHYVVVKHAALFMSTVLSEVLKFPNVKMFNATAVEDLVTRPAEDGTEHVNVAGVVTNWTLVTMNHDTQSCMDPNVIELSGYKDNGDRDLSQKHGVILSCCGHDGPFGAFTVKRMASIDSSKSYAGMKGLDMNRAEDGVVKNAGAYDKVGSVYFAGMEVAEHAGLNRMGPTFGAMAVSGIKAAEDILKHFAE
;
A
#
# COMPACT_ATOMS: atom_id res chain seq x y z
N MET A 1 -54.10 26.88 -28.32
CA MET A 1 -52.91 26.83 -29.18
C MET A 1 -51.68 26.95 -28.29
N SER A 2 -50.95 25.86 -28.08
CA SER A 2 -49.65 25.89 -27.40
C SER A 2 -48.68 25.13 -28.29
N TYR A 3 -47.70 25.85 -28.85
CA TYR A 3 -46.69 25.31 -29.73
C TYR A 3 -45.58 24.70 -28.88
N THR A 4 -45.39 23.39 -29.00
CA THR A 4 -44.21 22.69 -28.47
C THR A 4 -43.02 22.98 -29.38
N GLN A 5 -42.06 23.78 -28.94
CA GLN A 5 -40.77 23.92 -29.60
C GLN A 5 -39.95 22.65 -29.38
N VAL A 6 -39.76 21.88 -30.44
CA VAL A 6 -38.80 20.78 -30.48
C VAL A 6 -37.41 21.38 -30.68
N GLN A 7 -36.56 21.36 -29.66
CA GLN A 7 -35.15 21.71 -29.80
C GLN A 7 -34.48 20.72 -30.76
N SER A 8 -33.95 21.22 -31.88
CA SER A 8 -33.17 20.43 -32.82
C SER A 8 -31.91 19.92 -32.15
N GLN A 9 -31.78 18.60 -32.02
CA GLN A 9 -30.52 17.97 -31.61
C GLN A 9 -29.44 18.33 -32.64
N THR A 10 -28.38 18.98 -32.18
CA THR A 10 -27.19 19.29 -32.98
C THR A 10 -26.56 17.97 -33.42
N LYS A 11 -26.63 17.64 -34.72
CA LYS A 11 -25.91 16.50 -35.28
C LYS A 11 -24.41 16.70 -35.07
N ILE A 12 -23.79 15.80 -34.31
CA ILE A 12 -22.33 15.79 -34.12
C ILE A 12 -21.69 15.52 -35.48
N SER A 13 -21.05 16.52 -36.06
CA SER A 13 -20.23 16.38 -37.27
C SER A 13 -18.82 15.96 -36.88
N VAL A 14 -18.55 14.65 -36.86
CA VAL A 14 -17.20 14.13 -36.62
C VAL A 14 -16.44 14.13 -37.96
N LYS A 15 -15.39 14.95 -38.07
CA LYS A 15 -14.43 14.83 -39.19
C LYS A 15 -13.65 13.53 -38.99
N SER A 16 -13.60 12.65 -39.98
CA SER A 16 -12.74 11.46 -39.90
C SER A 16 -11.28 11.90 -39.85
N GLN A 17 -10.62 11.68 -38.72
CA GLN A 17 -9.17 11.78 -38.61
C GLN A 17 -8.57 10.41 -38.91
N ASP A 18 -7.40 10.38 -39.54
CA ASP A 18 -6.64 9.14 -39.67
C ASP A 18 -6.33 8.59 -38.29
N VAL A 19 -6.76 7.36 -38.04
CA VAL A 19 -6.53 6.69 -36.75
C VAL A 19 -5.07 6.25 -36.70
N LYS A 20 -4.26 6.92 -35.88
CA LYS A 20 -2.87 6.53 -35.60
C LYS A 20 -2.75 5.97 -34.19
N HIS A 21 -2.05 4.85 -34.07
CA HIS A 21 -1.74 4.16 -32.82
C HIS A 21 -0.34 3.54 -32.89
N ALA A 22 0.11 2.94 -31.78
CA ALA A 22 1.47 2.41 -31.62
C ALA A 22 1.89 1.34 -32.66
N LEU A 23 0.96 0.81 -33.44
CA LEU A 23 1.18 -0.25 -34.43
C LEU A 23 0.88 0.19 -35.88
N SER A 24 0.48 1.44 -36.11
CA SER A 24 0.12 1.92 -37.46
C SER A 24 1.27 1.85 -38.47
N ASP A 25 2.51 1.80 -37.99
CA ASP A 25 3.68 1.63 -38.85
C ASP A 25 3.91 0.18 -39.29
N ILE A 26 3.39 -0.80 -38.56
CA ILE A 26 3.60 -2.24 -38.85
C ILE A 26 2.34 -2.96 -39.34
N VAL A 27 1.14 -2.49 -38.97
CA VAL A 27 -0.14 -3.01 -39.46
C VAL A 27 -0.65 -2.06 -40.53
N LYS A 28 -0.78 -2.57 -41.75
CA LYS A 28 -1.20 -1.84 -42.95
C LYS A 28 -2.59 -2.22 -43.41
N GLU A 29 -3.00 -3.46 -43.17
CA GLU A 29 -4.32 -3.92 -43.57
C GLU A 29 -5.38 -3.48 -42.56
N GLN A 30 -6.53 -3.03 -43.07
CA GLN A 30 -7.63 -2.56 -42.21
C GLN A 30 -8.19 -3.67 -41.32
N ASP A 31 -8.13 -4.93 -41.77
CA ASP A 31 -8.57 -6.11 -41.04
C ASP A 31 -7.47 -6.76 -40.17
N TRP A 32 -6.27 -6.17 -40.16
CA TRP A 32 -5.10 -6.66 -39.43
C TRP A 32 -4.60 -8.05 -39.86
N SER A 33 -4.95 -8.49 -41.07
CA SER A 33 -4.51 -9.79 -41.60
C SER A 33 -2.97 -9.91 -41.75
N ASP A 34 -2.25 -8.79 -41.77
CA ASP A 34 -0.79 -8.71 -41.80
C ASP A 34 -0.12 -8.71 -40.41
N PHE A 35 -0.91 -8.70 -39.32
CA PHE A 35 -0.39 -8.77 -37.95
C PHE A 35 0.01 -10.21 -37.56
N SER A 36 1.16 -10.34 -36.90
CA SER A 36 1.53 -11.57 -36.20
C SER A 36 2.43 -11.29 -35.00
N PHE A 37 2.28 -12.11 -33.96
CA PHE A 37 3.27 -12.17 -32.88
C PHE A 37 4.44 -13.08 -33.28
N ALA A 38 5.60 -12.85 -32.66
CA ALA A 38 6.69 -13.82 -32.73
C ALA A 38 6.27 -15.17 -32.09
N PRO A 39 6.67 -16.33 -32.64
CA PRO A 39 6.38 -17.63 -32.05
C PRO A 39 6.96 -17.78 -30.63
N ILE A 40 6.23 -18.48 -29.74
CA ILE A 40 6.65 -18.73 -28.35
C ILE A 40 6.23 -20.13 -27.87
N ARG A 41 6.94 -20.68 -26.88
CA ARG A 41 6.61 -21.94 -26.19
C ARG A 41 6.13 -21.66 -24.77
N GLU A 42 5.12 -22.39 -24.30
CA GLU A 42 4.49 -22.23 -22.99
C GLU A 42 5.51 -22.35 -21.84
N ALA A 43 6.44 -23.30 -21.93
CA ALA A 43 7.48 -23.50 -20.94
C ALA A 43 8.43 -22.29 -20.81
N THR A 44 8.60 -21.51 -21.87
CA THR A 44 9.39 -20.25 -21.83
C THR A 44 8.70 -19.23 -20.94
N VAL A 45 7.37 -19.11 -21.04
CA VAL A 45 6.57 -18.19 -20.22
C VAL A 45 6.57 -18.62 -18.75
N SER A 46 6.34 -19.90 -18.47
CA SER A 46 6.38 -20.44 -17.10
C SER A 46 7.73 -20.17 -16.42
N ARG A 47 8.84 -20.51 -17.09
CA ARG A 47 10.19 -20.26 -16.56
C ARG A 47 10.49 -18.78 -16.39
N ALA A 48 10.02 -17.93 -17.31
CA ALA A 48 10.23 -16.49 -17.22
C ALA A 48 9.59 -15.90 -15.96
N MET A 49 8.38 -16.35 -15.60
CA MET A 49 7.68 -15.90 -14.39
C MET A 49 8.29 -16.49 -13.13
N THR A 50 8.44 -17.82 -13.05
CA THR A 50 8.91 -18.50 -11.83
C THR A 50 10.34 -18.09 -11.47
N SER A 51 11.25 -18.04 -12.45
CA SER A 51 12.63 -17.62 -12.18
C SER A 51 12.75 -16.19 -11.64
N ARG A 52 11.80 -15.29 -11.95
CA ARG A 52 11.77 -13.93 -11.41
C ARG A 52 11.14 -13.92 -10.02
N TYR A 53 9.99 -14.57 -9.85
CA TYR A 53 9.30 -14.62 -8.56
C TYR A 53 10.18 -15.25 -7.47
N PHE A 54 10.87 -16.35 -7.77
CA PHE A 54 11.77 -16.99 -6.81
C PHE A 54 13.06 -16.19 -6.55
N LYS A 55 13.54 -15.38 -7.50
CA LYS A 55 14.62 -14.41 -7.23
C LYS A 55 14.15 -13.31 -6.28
N ASP A 56 12.90 -12.86 -6.41
CA ASP A 56 12.33 -11.90 -5.47
C ASP A 56 12.17 -12.52 -4.08
N MET A 57 11.66 -13.75 -3.99
CA MET A 57 11.55 -14.49 -2.72
C MET A 57 12.91 -14.64 -2.03
N ASP A 58 13.95 -14.99 -2.78
CA ASP A 58 15.32 -15.11 -2.25
C ASP A 58 15.88 -13.76 -1.79
N LYS A 59 15.82 -12.73 -2.65
CA LYS A 59 16.34 -11.39 -2.35
C LYS A 59 15.67 -10.74 -1.14
N PHE A 60 14.35 -10.91 -1.01
CA PHE A 60 13.53 -10.25 0.01
C PHE A 60 13.19 -11.15 1.21
N ALA A 61 13.72 -12.39 1.27
CA ALA A 61 13.63 -13.22 2.47
C ALA A 61 14.17 -12.51 3.72
N VAL A 62 15.16 -11.62 3.53
CA VAL A 62 15.55 -10.58 4.50
C VAL A 62 15.26 -9.22 3.88
N SER A 63 14.52 -8.35 4.56
CA SER A 63 14.15 -7.01 4.08
C SER A 63 14.46 -5.93 5.12
N ASP A 64 14.83 -4.73 4.66
CA ASP A 64 15.11 -3.60 5.56
C ASP A 64 13.80 -2.95 6.02
N VAL A 65 12.83 -2.82 5.10
CA VAL A 65 11.50 -2.31 5.40
C VAL A 65 10.46 -3.29 4.90
N VAL A 66 9.54 -3.71 5.78
CA VAL A 66 8.35 -4.47 5.41
C VAL A 66 7.12 -3.60 5.60
N ILE A 67 6.37 -3.33 4.53
CA ILE A 67 5.13 -2.57 4.56
C ILE A 67 3.96 -3.53 4.45
N ILE A 68 3.09 -3.57 5.46
CA ILE A 68 1.90 -4.43 5.48
C ILE A 68 0.69 -3.61 5.03
N GLY A 69 0.11 -3.98 3.89
CA GLY A 69 -1.00 -3.29 3.26
C GLY A 69 -0.57 -2.21 2.27
N ALA A 70 -0.87 -2.43 0.98
CA ALA A 70 -0.61 -1.52 -0.12
C ALA A 70 -1.79 -0.55 -0.36
N GLY A 71 -2.35 0.00 0.73
CA GLY A 71 -3.34 1.07 0.67
C GLY A 71 -2.71 2.44 0.39
N SER A 72 -3.54 3.50 0.45
CA SER A 72 -3.07 4.87 0.19
C SER A 72 -1.96 5.33 1.14
N SER A 73 -2.03 5.01 2.43
CA SER A 73 -0.96 5.36 3.39
C SER A 73 0.31 4.55 3.16
N GLY A 74 0.19 3.24 2.97
CA GLY A 74 1.33 2.34 2.75
C GLY A 74 2.09 2.66 1.47
N LEU A 75 1.38 2.92 0.37
CA LEU A 75 1.99 3.30 -0.90
C LEU A 75 2.56 4.73 -0.88
N SER A 76 1.94 5.67 -0.16
CA SER A 76 2.53 7.01 0.02
C SER A 76 3.83 6.93 0.82
N ALA A 77 3.87 6.13 1.88
CA ALA A 77 5.09 5.88 2.64
C ALA A 77 6.16 5.18 1.78
N ALA A 78 5.79 4.13 1.05
CA ALA A 78 6.69 3.40 0.16
C ALA A 78 7.36 4.33 -0.86
N TYR A 79 6.58 5.23 -1.48
CA TYR A 79 7.11 6.22 -2.42
C TYR A 79 8.19 7.10 -1.77
N VAL A 80 7.90 7.67 -0.59
CA VAL A 80 8.84 8.56 0.10
C VAL A 80 10.10 7.81 0.54
N ILE A 81 9.97 6.60 1.11
CA ILE A 81 11.11 5.80 1.57
C ILE A 81 11.98 5.41 0.36
N ALA A 82 11.39 4.81 -0.67
CA ALA A 82 12.12 4.30 -1.83
C ALA A 82 12.84 5.42 -2.60
N LYS A 83 12.20 6.58 -2.74
CA LYS A 83 12.77 7.75 -3.39
C LYS A 83 14.02 8.27 -2.67
N ASN A 84 14.01 8.29 -1.33
CA ASN A 84 15.10 8.84 -0.53
C ASN A 84 16.21 7.82 -0.24
N ARG A 85 15.88 6.52 -0.22
CA ARG A 85 16.81 5.43 0.11
C ARG A 85 16.71 4.30 -0.92
N PRO A 86 17.25 4.48 -2.12
CA PRO A 86 17.22 3.47 -3.19
C PRO A 86 18.06 2.23 -2.87
N ASP A 87 18.83 2.26 -1.78
CA ASP A 87 19.65 1.16 -1.26
C ASP A 87 18.87 0.18 -0.37
N LEU A 88 17.78 0.62 0.28
CA LEU A 88 17.01 -0.22 1.20
C LEU A 88 16.09 -1.19 0.45
N LYS A 89 16.03 -2.45 0.88
CA LYS A 89 15.07 -3.44 0.38
C LYS A 89 13.70 -3.23 1.03
N ILE A 90 12.72 -2.83 0.22
CA ILE A 90 11.35 -2.55 0.66
C ILE A 90 10.41 -3.63 0.14
N ALA A 91 9.97 -4.52 1.03
CA ALA A 91 8.96 -5.54 0.73
C ALA A 91 7.57 -5.02 1.12
N ILE A 92 6.65 -4.95 0.16
CA ILE A 92 5.25 -4.57 0.40
C ILE A 92 4.39 -5.84 0.30
N ILE A 93 3.66 -6.15 1.37
CA ILE A 93 2.81 -7.34 1.48
C ILE A 93 1.36 -6.90 1.39
N GLU A 94 0.65 -7.34 0.36
CA GLU A 94 -0.74 -6.95 0.09
C GLU A 94 -1.63 -8.20 -0.04
N ALA A 95 -2.65 -8.29 0.81
CA ALA A 95 -3.53 -9.44 0.86
C ALA A 95 -4.39 -9.56 -0.42
N ASN A 96 -4.81 -8.45 -1.00
CA ASN A 96 -5.65 -8.51 -2.20
C ASN A 96 -4.80 -8.78 -3.45
N VAL A 97 -5.44 -9.36 -4.47
CA VAL A 97 -4.85 -9.42 -5.82
C VAL A 97 -4.60 -8.00 -6.34
N ALA A 98 -5.58 -7.11 -6.17
CA ALA A 98 -5.45 -5.71 -6.56
C ALA A 98 -4.99 -4.86 -5.35
N PRO A 99 -3.82 -4.20 -5.41
CA PRO A 99 -3.41 -3.25 -4.38
C PRO A 99 -4.28 -1.98 -4.42
N GLY A 100 -4.03 -1.04 -3.51
CA GLY A 100 -4.71 0.25 -3.42
C GLY A 100 -5.78 0.33 -2.33
N GLY A 101 -6.17 -0.81 -1.75
CA GLY A 101 -7.15 -0.88 -0.66
C GLY A 101 -8.45 -0.15 -0.99
N GLY A 102 -8.94 0.69 -0.08
CA GLY A 102 -10.17 1.47 -0.26
C GLY A 102 -10.03 2.71 -1.17
N CYS A 103 -8.88 2.91 -1.81
CA CYS A 103 -8.56 4.15 -2.54
C CYS A 103 -8.92 4.11 -4.04
N TRP A 104 -9.83 3.21 -4.44
CA TRP A 104 -10.35 3.13 -5.81
C TRP A 104 -11.59 3.98 -6.02
N LEU A 105 -12.26 4.38 -4.94
CA LEU A 105 -13.52 5.12 -4.92
C LEU A 105 -13.46 6.23 -3.87
N GLY A 106 -14.37 7.19 -3.98
CA GLY A 106 -14.76 8.10 -2.91
C GLY A 106 -15.82 7.47 -1.99
N GLY A 107 -16.66 8.30 -1.38
CA GLY A 107 -17.76 7.82 -0.54
C GLY A 107 -18.90 7.19 -1.35
N GLN A 108 -19.55 6.17 -0.79
CA GLN A 108 -20.79 5.58 -1.34
C GLN A 108 -20.69 5.18 -2.83
N LEU A 109 -19.54 4.64 -3.24
CA LEU A 109 -19.25 4.25 -4.63
C LEU A 109 -19.12 5.41 -5.63
N PHE A 110 -19.10 6.67 -5.18
CA PHE A 110 -18.76 7.80 -6.04
C PHE A 110 -17.26 7.84 -6.36
N SER A 111 -16.85 8.68 -7.30
CA SER A 111 -15.49 8.67 -7.86
C SER A 111 -14.53 9.68 -7.23
N ALA A 112 -15.02 10.89 -6.96
CA ALA A 112 -14.17 12.03 -6.60
C ALA A 112 -13.40 11.78 -5.28
N MET A 113 -12.13 12.17 -5.26
CA MET A 113 -11.27 12.08 -4.10
C MET A 113 -10.97 13.47 -3.56
N ILE A 114 -11.42 13.72 -2.33
CA ILE A 114 -11.19 14.96 -1.61
C ILE A 114 -9.90 14.85 -0.79
N MET A 115 -9.04 15.85 -0.90
CA MET A 115 -7.84 16.00 -0.07
C MET A 115 -7.77 17.43 0.50
N ARG A 116 -7.84 17.56 1.82
CA ARG A 116 -7.64 18.84 2.50
C ARG A 116 -6.19 19.31 2.39
N LYS A 117 -5.98 20.61 2.24
CA LYS A 117 -4.63 21.19 2.23
C LYS A 117 -3.97 21.03 3.62
N PRO A 118 -2.66 20.74 3.70
CA PRO A 118 -1.66 20.86 2.64
C PRO A 118 -1.43 19.59 1.79
N ALA A 119 -2.28 18.55 1.84
CA ALA A 119 -2.02 17.29 1.11
C ALA A 119 -1.88 17.43 -0.43
N HIS A 120 -2.39 18.50 -1.02
CA HIS A 120 -2.17 18.85 -2.43
C HIS A 120 -0.69 18.92 -2.84
N LEU A 121 0.23 19.24 -1.92
CA LEU A 121 1.67 19.30 -2.24
C LEU A 121 2.22 17.92 -2.65
N PHE A 122 1.63 16.84 -2.13
CA PHE A 122 1.99 15.49 -2.55
C PHE A 122 1.40 15.13 -3.91
N LEU A 123 0.24 15.70 -4.26
CA LEU A 123 -0.32 15.59 -5.61
C LEU A 123 0.57 16.32 -6.62
N ASP A 124 1.09 17.51 -6.26
CA ASP A 124 2.04 18.25 -7.09
C ASP A 124 3.32 17.45 -7.33
N GLU A 125 3.88 16.84 -6.27
CA GLU A 125 5.07 15.98 -6.38
C GLU A 125 4.89 14.80 -7.35
N LEU A 126 3.69 14.24 -7.39
CA LEU A 126 3.32 13.12 -8.26
C LEU A 126 2.75 13.55 -9.61
N ASN A 127 2.65 14.85 -9.87
CA ASN A 127 2.00 15.43 -11.06
C ASN A 127 0.56 14.94 -11.28
N ILE A 128 -0.21 14.78 -10.20
CA ILE A 128 -1.62 14.37 -10.26
C ILE A 128 -2.49 15.64 -10.37
N PRO A 129 -3.30 15.79 -11.44
CA PRO A 129 -4.16 16.96 -11.60
C PRO A 129 -5.32 16.93 -10.60
N TYR A 130 -5.68 18.10 -10.10
CA TYR A 130 -6.81 18.32 -9.19
C TYR A 130 -7.49 19.66 -9.47
N GLU A 131 -8.73 19.78 -8.98
CA GLU A 131 -9.49 21.02 -8.94
C GLU A 131 -9.31 21.66 -7.55
N ASP A 132 -8.93 22.95 -7.49
CA ASP A 132 -8.71 23.66 -6.22
C ASP A 132 -10.01 24.34 -5.75
N GLU A 133 -10.46 23.98 -4.55
CA GLU A 133 -11.70 24.45 -3.92
C GLU A 133 -11.40 25.28 -2.65
N GLY A 134 -10.22 25.89 -2.57
CA GLY A 134 -9.79 26.73 -1.46
C GLY A 134 -9.08 25.94 -0.36
N HIS A 135 -9.82 25.45 0.64
CA HIS A 135 -9.26 24.71 1.79
C HIS A 135 -8.97 23.23 1.49
N TYR A 136 -9.46 22.73 0.36
CA TYR A 136 -9.26 21.36 -0.11
C TYR A 136 -9.14 21.35 -1.63
N VAL A 137 -8.71 20.21 -2.15
CA VAL A 137 -8.63 19.94 -3.58
C VAL A 137 -9.37 18.65 -3.91
N VAL A 138 -9.77 18.50 -5.17
CA VAL A 138 -10.53 17.34 -5.66
C VAL A 138 -9.78 16.70 -6.82
N VAL A 139 -9.33 15.47 -6.64
CA VAL A 139 -8.89 14.63 -7.75
C VAL A 139 -10.13 14.02 -8.39
N LYS A 140 -10.27 14.19 -9.72
CA LYS A 140 -11.48 13.80 -10.47
C LYS A 140 -11.94 12.36 -10.23
N HIS A 141 -10.99 11.45 -9.94
CA HIS A 141 -11.27 10.07 -9.60
C HIS A 141 -10.21 9.53 -8.65
N ALA A 142 -10.61 8.87 -7.56
CA ALA A 142 -9.71 8.23 -6.60
C ALA A 142 -8.70 7.27 -7.26
N ALA A 143 -9.17 6.46 -8.21
CA ALA A 143 -8.34 5.61 -9.06
C ALA A 143 -7.19 6.33 -9.78
N LEU A 144 -7.33 7.62 -10.14
CA LEU A 144 -6.22 8.37 -10.75
C LEU A 144 -5.09 8.55 -9.75
N PHE A 145 -5.39 8.99 -8.53
CA PHE A 145 -4.39 9.07 -7.47
C PHE A 145 -3.75 7.72 -7.20
N MET A 146 -4.57 6.69 -6.99
CA MET A 146 -4.05 5.40 -6.54
C MET A 146 -3.22 4.70 -7.60
N SER A 147 -3.65 4.73 -8.86
CA SER A 147 -2.90 4.13 -9.97
C SER A 147 -1.59 4.88 -10.26
N THR A 148 -1.56 6.21 -10.14
CA THR A 148 -0.33 7.00 -10.30
C THR A 148 0.69 6.67 -9.21
N VAL A 149 0.30 6.72 -7.93
CA VAL A 149 1.21 6.38 -6.82
C VAL A 149 1.73 4.95 -6.97
N LEU A 150 0.84 3.99 -7.25
CA LEU A 150 1.23 2.60 -7.47
C LEU A 150 2.24 2.45 -8.61
N SER A 151 2.01 3.13 -9.75
CA SER A 151 2.93 3.10 -10.89
C SER A 151 4.30 3.67 -10.53
N GLU A 152 4.37 4.78 -9.81
CA GLU A 152 5.63 5.37 -9.36
C GLU A 152 6.37 4.46 -8.37
N VAL A 153 5.66 3.87 -7.40
CA VAL A 153 6.25 2.94 -6.44
C VAL A 153 6.85 1.70 -7.13
N LEU A 154 6.16 1.13 -8.11
CA LEU A 154 6.63 -0.06 -8.83
C LEU A 154 7.81 0.20 -9.77
N LYS A 155 8.14 1.47 -10.08
CA LYS A 155 9.33 1.82 -10.87
C LYS A 155 10.62 1.78 -10.06
N PHE A 156 10.56 1.82 -8.72
CA PHE A 156 11.76 1.78 -7.89
C PHE A 156 12.41 0.39 -7.90
N PRO A 157 13.73 0.29 -8.15
CA PRO A 157 14.43 -0.99 -8.32
C PRO A 157 14.58 -1.79 -7.00
N ASN A 158 14.35 -1.15 -5.87
CA ASN A 158 14.50 -1.69 -4.52
C ASN A 158 13.17 -2.00 -3.83
N VAL A 159 12.04 -1.77 -4.52
CA VAL A 159 10.70 -2.12 -4.04
C VAL A 159 10.25 -3.44 -4.66
N LYS A 160 9.63 -4.29 -3.84
CA LYS A 160 8.91 -5.48 -4.31
C LYS A 160 7.52 -5.51 -3.71
N MET A 161 6.52 -5.66 -4.58
CA MET A 161 5.13 -5.93 -4.19
C MET A 161 4.86 -7.43 -4.23
N PHE A 162 4.45 -7.99 -3.10
CA PHE A 162 3.89 -9.34 -2.96
C PHE A 162 2.39 -9.21 -2.70
N ASN A 163 1.62 -9.05 -3.78
CA ASN A 163 0.17 -9.04 -3.74
C ASN A 163 -0.40 -10.47 -3.75
N ALA A 164 -1.65 -10.64 -3.32
CA ALA A 164 -2.26 -11.93 -2.99
C ALA A 164 -1.52 -12.70 -1.86
N THR A 165 -0.78 -11.97 -1.02
CA THR A 165 -0.03 -12.51 0.11
C THR A 165 -0.50 -11.80 1.38
N ALA A 166 -1.02 -12.55 2.35
CA ALA A 166 -1.43 -12.02 3.64
C ALA A 166 -0.29 -12.16 4.66
N VAL A 167 -0.20 -11.20 5.57
CA VAL A 167 0.50 -11.40 6.84
C VAL A 167 -0.49 -12.00 7.82
N GLU A 168 -0.14 -13.14 8.41
CA GLU A 168 -1.00 -13.85 9.37
C GLU A 168 -0.40 -13.92 10.78
N ASP A 169 0.90 -13.63 10.93
CA ASP A 169 1.55 -13.44 12.23
C ASP A 169 2.77 -12.49 12.11
N LEU A 170 3.32 -12.10 13.26
CA LEU A 170 4.58 -11.37 13.38
C LEU A 170 5.66 -12.34 13.87
N VAL A 171 6.85 -12.25 13.28
CA VAL A 171 8.04 -12.89 13.87
C VAL A 171 8.49 -12.02 15.03
N THR A 172 8.73 -12.61 16.20
CA THR A 172 9.14 -11.89 17.40
C THR A 172 10.45 -12.42 17.98
N ARG A 173 11.09 -11.59 18.79
CA ARG A 173 12.18 -11.93 19.70
C ARG A 173 11.88 -11.35 21.08
N PRO A 174 12.35 -11.97 22.18
CA PRO A 174 12.32 -11.36 23.50
C PRO A 174 13.03 -10.00 23.47
N ALA A 175 12.53 -9.03 24.24
CA ALA A 175 13.23 -7.77 24.44
C ALA A 175 14.54 -7.99 25.23
N GLU A 176 15.57 -7.20 24.92
CA GLU A 176 16.90 -7.29 25.56
C GLU A 176 16.91 -6.70 26.99
N ASP A 177 15.83 -6.04 27.40
CA ASP A 177 15.67 -5.41 28.71
C ASP A 177 15.21 -6.38 29.82
N GLY A 178 15.03 -7.66 29.50
CA GLY A 178 14.60 -8.69 30.44
C GLY A 178 13.12 -8.60 30.83
N THR A 179 12.33 -7.78 30.13
CA THR A 179 10.88 -7.70 30.30
C THR A 179 10.17 -8.78 29.46
N GLU A 180 8.86 -8.95 29.66
CA GLU A 180 8.02 -9.80 28.79
C GLU A 180 7.69 -9.12 27.44
N HIS A 181 8.28 -7.96 27.15
CA HIS A 181 8.07 -7.29 25.87
C HIS A 181 8.72 -8.05 24.71
N VAL A 182 8.15 -7.84 23.53
CA VAL A 182 8.63 -8.44 22.27
C VAL A 182 9.12 -7.35 21.33
N ASN A 183 10.19 -7.65 20.62
CA ASN A 183 10.62 -6.92 19.44
C ASN A 183 10.17 -7.69 18.19
N VAL A 184 9.68 -6.98 17.17
CA VAL A 184 9.40 -7.62 15.89
C VAL A 184 10.69 -7.89 15.14
N ALA A 185 10.76 -9.03 14.45
CA ALA A 185 11.91 -9.49 13.68
C ALA A 185 11.52 -9.89 12.25
N GLY A 186 10.26 -9.68 11.84
CA GLY A 186 9.75 -10.14 10.56
C GLY A 186 8.25 -10.33 10.54
N VAL A 187 7.75 -10.85 9.43
CA VAL A 187 6.34 -11.18 9.21
C VAL A 187 6.20 -12.64 8.79
N VAL A 188 5.11 -13.26 9.25
CA VAL A 188 4.68 -14.59 8.83
C VAL A 188 3.65 -14.41 7.73
N THR A 189 3.90 -15.04 6.59
CA THR A 189 3.18 -14.77 5.34
C THR A 189 2.59 -16.05 4.77
N ASN A 190 1.45 -15.92 4.11
CA ASN A 190 0.91 -17.00 3.29
C ASN A 190 0.17 -16.42 2.09
N TRP A 191 -0.20 -17.27 1.14
CA TRP A 191 -1.20 -16.87 0.14
C TRP A 191 -2.49 -16.50 0.87
N THR A 192 -3.11 -15.40 0.50
CA THR A 192 -4.32 -14.93 1.20
C THR A 192 -5.44 -15.95 1.18
N LEU A 193 -5.57 -16.71 0.09
CA LEU A 193 -6.54 -17.80 0.01
C LEU A 193 -6.25 -18.93 0.99
N VAL A 194 -4.98 -19.21 1.30
CA VAL A 194 -4.62 -20.20 2.33
C VAL A 194 -5.02 -19.67 3.71
N THR A 195 -4.63 -18.43 4.04
CA THR A 195 -4.97 -17.78 5.33
C THR A 195 -6.49 -17.73 5.58
N MET A 196 -7.30 -17.50 4.55
CA MET A 196 -8.76 -17.47 4.67
C MET A 196 -9.41 -18.86 4.83
N ASN A 197 -8.64 -19.94 4.68
CA ASN A 197 -9.16 -21.30 4.54
C ASN A 197 -8.44 -22.32 5.43
N HIS A 198 -7.80 -21.88 6.52
CA HIS A 198 -7.08 -22.74 7.48
C HIS A 198 -7.93 -23.89 8.04
N ASP A 199 -9.25 -23.71 8.17
CA ASP A 199 -10.18 -24.74 8.70
C ASP A 199 -10.75 -25.68 7.63
N THR A 200 -10.40 -25.50 6.35
CA THR A 200 -11.06 -26.22 5.24
C THR A 200 -10.19 -27.27 4.57
N GLN A 201 -8.92 -27.40 4.98
CA GLN A 201 -7.93 -28.33 4.44
C GLN A 201 -7.06 -28.88 5.57
N SER A 202 -6.10 -29.75 5.24
CA SER A 202 -4.98 -30.03 6.15
C SER A 202 -4.17 -28.76 6.42
N CYS A 203 -3.41 -28.73 7.51
CA CYS A 203 -2.55 -27.59 7.86
C CYS A 203 -1.64 -27.21 6.69
N MET A 204 -1.61 -25.93 6.35
CA MET A 204 -0.82 -25.34 5.26
C MET A 204 0.10 -24.30 5.86
N ASP A 205 1.27 -24.73 6.30
CA ASP A 205 2.22 -23.88 7.03
C ASP A 205 2.57 -22.60 6.24
N PRO A 206 2.79 -21.48 6.94
CA PRO A 206 3.21 -20.24 6.32
C PRO A 206 4.67 -20.24 5.88
N ASN A 207 5.03 -19.18 5.16
CA ASN A 207 6.41 -18.76 4.90
C ASN A 207 6.76 -17.52 5.75
N VAL A 208 8.02 -17.07 5.70
CA VAL A 208 8.52 -15.98 6.56
C VAL A 208 9.33 -14.97 5.74
N ILE A 209 9.21 -13.69 6.10
CA ILE A 209 10.13 -12.63 5.71
C ILE A 209 10.75 -12.04 6.98
N GLU A 210 12.07 -12.09 7.07
CA GLU A 210 12.85 -11.57 8.20
C GLU A 210 13.21 -10.10 7.99
N LEU A 211 13.33 -9.35 9.09
CA LEU A 211 13.93 -8.02 9.09
C LEU A 211 15.45 -8.10 9.14
N SER A 212 16.14 -7.15 8.50
CA SER A 212 17.59 -7.04 8.61
C SER A 212 18.06 -6.92 10.07
N GLY A 213 19.30 -7.36 10.34
CA GLY A 213 19.94 -7.18 11.64
C GLY A 213 20.09 -8.44 12.50
N TYR A 214 19.95 -9.63 11.92
CA TYR A 214 20.21 -10.88 12.62
C TYR A 214 21.36 -11.66 11.96
N LYS A 215 22.05 -12.48 12.76
CA LYS A 215 23.07 -13.41 12.30
C LYS A 215 22.43 -14.74 11.88
N ASP A 216 23.18 -15.58 11.17
CA ASP A 216 22.71 -16.90 10.74
C ASP A 216 22.23 -17.82 11.88
N ASN A 217 22.70 -17.59 13.11
CA ASN A 217 22.27 -18.35 14.29
C ASN A 217 21.01 -17.78 14.97
N GLY A 218 20.44 -16.69 14.45
CA GLY A 218 19.22 -16.04 14.95
C GLY A 218 19.46 -14.95 16.00
N ASP A 219 20.70 -14.72 16.43
CA ASP A 219 21.04 -13.66 17.39
C ASP A 219 21.05 -12.28 16.74
N ARG A 220 20.75 -11.24 17.52
CA ARG A 220 20.85 -9.85 17.09
C ARG A 220 22.30 -9.51 16.69
N ASP A 221 22.48 -8.95 15.50
CA ASP A 221 23.75 -8.36 15.04
C ASP A 221 23.77 -6.85 15.30
N LEU A 222 24.30 -6.45 16.46
CA LEU A 222 24.39 -5.04 16.86
C LEU A 222 25.24 -4.16 15.91
N SER A 223 26.01 -4.76 14.99
CA SER A 223 26.74 -4.01 13.95
C SER A 223 25.86 -3.61 12.76
N GLN A 224 24.69 -4.22 12.61
CA GLN A 224 23.73 -3.94 11.55
C GLN A 224 22.53 -3.17 12.09
N LYS A 225 22.00 -2.26 11.27
CA LYS A 225 20.73 -1.59 11.55
C LYS A 225 19.58 -2.60 11.47
N HIS A 226 18.74 -2.58 12.50
CA HIS A 226 17.58 -3.43 12.57
C HIS A 226 16.54 -2.95 11.55
N GLY A 227 15.95 -3.88 10.79
CA GLY A 227 14.87 -3.56 9.86
C GLY A 227 13.60 -3.11 10.59
N VAL A 228 12.60 -2.63 9.86
CA VAL A 228 11.35 -2.12 10.46
C VAL A 228 10.12 -2.62 9.74
N ILE A 229 9.02 -2.75 10.48
CA ILE A 229 7.68 -2.97 9.93
C ILE A 229 6.91 -1.65 9.93
N LEU A 230 6.31 -1.32 8.79
CA LEU A 230 5.27 -0.29 8.70
C LEU A 230 3.92 -0.96 8.43
N SER A 231 3.01 -0.92 9.39
CA SER A 231 1.67 -1.46 9.22
C SER A 231 0.68 -0.39 8.76
N CYS A 232 -0.01 -0.68 7.66
CA CYS A 232 -0.96 0.18 6.96
C CYS A 232 -2.22 -0.58 6.57
N CYS A 233 -2.67 -1.53 7.41
CA CYS A 233 -3.75 -2.48 7.10
C CYS A 233 -5.16 -1.84 7.13
N GLY A 234 -5.25 -0.53 7.35
CA GLY A 234 -6.52 0.16 7.54
C GLY A 234 -7.26 -0.33 8.78
N HIS A 235 -8.59 -0.21 8.77
CA HIS A 235 -9.45 -0.56 9.90
C HIS A 235 -10.54 -1.61 9.57
N ASP A 236 -10.91 -1.73 8.29
CA ASP A 236 -11.99 -2.59 7.81
C ASP A 236 -11.45 -3.87 7.15
N GLY A 237 -12.37 -4.80 6.84
CA GLY A 237 -12.09 -6.00 6.07
C GLY A 237 -11.51 -7.15 6.90
N PRO A 238 -11.28 -8.31 6.27
CA PRO A 238 -10.84 -9.53 6.97
C PRO A 238 -9.48 -9.39 7.66
N PHE A 239 -8.63 -8.46 7.20
CA PHE A 239 -7.28 -8.22 7.73
C PHE A 239 -7.10 -6.80 8.32
N GLY A 240 -8.21 -6.06 8.51
CA GLY A 240 -8.17 -4.68 9.01
C GLY A 240 -7.55 -4.58 10.39
N ALA A 241 -6.64 -3.64 10.58
CA ALA A 241 -5.88 -3.41 11.82
C ALA A 241 -5.18 -4.66 12.37
N PHE A 242 -4.69 -5.53 11.47
CA PHE A 242 -4.07 -6.80 11.81
C PHE A 242 -2.98 -6.65 12.87
N THR A 243 -2.00 -5.77 12.65
CA THR A 243 -0.81 -5.69 13.51
C THR A 243 -1.19 -5.18 14.90
N VAL A 244 -2.08 -4.20 14.97
CA VAL A 244 -2.62 -3.68 16.25
C VAL A 244 -3.30 -4.79 17.05
N LYS A 245 -4.19 -5.56 16.40
CA LYS A 245 -4.91 -6.66 17.04
C LYS A 245 -3.96 -7.79 17.45
N ARG A 246 -2.97 -8.11 16.60
CA ARG A 246 -2.01 -9.18 16.86
C ARG A 246 -1.10 -8.84 18.03
N MET A 247 -0.58 -7.63 18.10
CA MET A 247 0.23 -7.18 19.24
C MET A 247 -0.55 -7.22 20.56
N ALA A 248 -1.83 -6.84 20.56
CA ALA A 248 -2.68 -6.95 21.75
C ALA A 248 -2.93 -8.41 22.19
N SER A 249 -2.86 -9.37 21.25
CA SER A 249 -2.97 -10.80 21.57
C SER A 249 -1.67 -11.42 22.09
N ILE A 250 -0.51 -10.88 21.69
CA ILE A 250 0.82 -11.38 22.09
C ILE A 250 1.20 -10.84 23.47
N ASP A 251 0.84 -9.60 23.77
CA ASP A 251 1.16 -8.93 25.03
C ASP A 251 -0.14 -8.43 25.67
N SER A 252 -0.60 -9.15 26.70
CA SER A 252 -1.88 -8.87 27.37
C SER A 252 -1.91 -7.54 28.12
N SER A 253 -0.75 -6.91 28.35
CA SER A 253 -0.68 -5.54 28.87
C SER A 253 -1.08 -4.48 27.82
N LYS A 254 -1.11 -4.87 26.55
CA LYS A 254 -1.46 -4.00 25.43
C LYS A 254 -2.94 -4.16 25.09
N SER A 255 -3.70 -3.10 25.32
CA SER A 255 -5.02 -2.91 24.72
C SER A 255 -4.92 -1.93 23.55
N TYR A 256 -5.84 -2.05 22.60
CA TYR A 256 -6.07 -1.03 21.58
C TYR A 256 -7.32 -0.24 21.92
N ALA A 257 -7.28 1.08 21.72
CA ALA A 257 -8.35 1.95 22.18
C ALA A 257 -9.60 1.88 21.31
N GLY A 258 -9.48 1.43 20.05
CA GLY A 258 -10.56 1.21 19.10
C GLY A 258 -11.06 2.51 18.45
N MET A 259 -11.24 2.48 17.14
CA MET A 259 -11.69 3.63 16.34
C MET A 259 -13.03 4.20 16.85
N LYS A 260 -13.15 5.53 16.86
CA LYS A 260 -14.34 6.28 17.33
C LYS A 260 -15.24 6.72 16.17
N GLY A 261 -16.29 7.47 16.51
CA GLY A 261 -17.22 8.07 15.53
C GLY A 261 -16.53 9.02 14.54
N LEU A 262 -17.26 9.43 13.51
CA LEU A 262 -16.73 10.28 12.44
C LEU A 262 -16.64 11.75 12.88
N ASP A 263 -15.45 12.34 12.78
CA ASP A 263 -15.17 13.78 12.94
C ASP A 263 -13.93 14.12 12.11
N MET A 264 -14.11 14.66 10.89
CA MET A 264 -13.02 14.91 9.95
C MET A 264 -11.93 15.85 10.48
N ASN A 265 -12.31 16.87 11.26
CA ASN A 265 -11.37 17.86 11.76
C ASN A 265 -10.41 17.23 12.77
N ARG A 266 -10.94 16.44 13.71
CA ARG A 266 -10.14 15.75 14.72
C ARG A 266 -9.43 14.51 14.16
N ALA A 267 -10.10 13.77 13.29
CA ALA A 267 -9.60 12.51 12.75
C ALA A 267 -8.35 12.70 11.91
N GLU A 268 -8.37 13.60 10.92
CA GLU A 268 -7.23 13.75 10.00
C GLU A 268 -5.98 14.24 10.73
N ASP A 269 -6.13 15.26 11.59
CA ASP A 269 -5.06 15.76 12.44
C ASP A 269 -4.52 14.69 13.39
N GLY A 270 -5.43 13.96 14.06
CA GLY A 270 -5.07 12.91 15.00
C GLY A 270 -4.28 11.79 14.32
N VAL A 271 -4.76 11.30 13.17
CA VAL A 271 -4.12 10.20 12.43
C VAL A 271 -2.71 10.61 11.96
N VAL A 272 -2.54 11.83 11.45
CA VAL A 272 -1.21 12.31 11.03
C VAL A 272 -0.26 12.45 12.22
N LYS A 273 -0.71 13.06 13.32
CA LYS A 273 0.15 13.31 14.50
C LYS A 273 0.57 12.03 15.22
N ASN A 274 -0.25 10.98 15.16
CA ASN A 274 -0.01 9.68 15.82
C ASN A 274 0.52 8.59 14.86
N ALA A 275 0.72 8.90 13.58
CA ALA A 275 1.46 8.00 12.68
C ALA A 275 2.92 7.89 13.11
N GLY A 276 3.68 6.95 12.56
CA GLY A 276 5.11 6.77 12.83
C GLY A 276 5.40 5.69 13.86
N ALA A 277 6.51 5.84 14.59
CA ALA A 277 7.01 4.83 15.52
C ALA A 277 6.00 4.50 16.62
N TYR A 278 5.82 3.21 16.91
CA TYR A 278 5.04 2.73 18.03
C TYR A 278 5.92 2.54 19.25
N ASP A 279 5.66 3.32 20.30
CA ASP A 279 6.49 3.38 21.50
C ASP A 279 6.48 2.09 22.34
N LYS A 280 5.47 1.23 22.18
CA LYS A 280 5.33 0.00 23.00
C LYS A 280 5.95 -1.26 22.40
N VAL A 281 6.36 -1.23 21.13
CA VAL A 281 7.00 -2.38 20.45
C VAL A 281 8.09 -1.85 19.55
N GLY A 282 9.33 -2.27 19.80
CA GLY A 282 10.48 -1.86 19.00
C GLY A 282 10.30 -2.19 17.52
N SER A 283 10.73 -1.27 16.65
CA SER A 283 10.78 -1.45 15.18
C SER A 283 9.44 -1.64 14.47
N VAL A 284 8.32 -1.24 15.10
CA VAL A 284 6.99 -1.18 14.48
C VAL A 284 6.56 0.28 14.29
N TYR A 285 6.04 0.58 13.11
CA TYR A 285 5.51 1.87 12.72
C TYR A 285 4.08 1.71 12.20
N PHE A 286 3.25 2.73 12.37
CA PHE A 286 1.88 2.76 11.86
C PHE A 286 1.60 3.97 10.99
N ALA A 287 0.78 3.79 9.96
CA ALA A 287 0.20 4.91 9.21
C ALA A 287 -1.21 4.58 8.74
N GLY A 288 -1.92 5.62 8.27
CA GLY A 288 -3.30 5.51 7.85
C GLY A 288 -4.25 5.13 8.99
N MET A 289 -5.38 4.54 8.64
CA MET A 289 -6.46 4.31 9.60
C MET A 289 -6.18 3.24 10.66
N GLU A 290 -5.15 2.41 10.50
CA GLU A 290 -4.74 1.49 11.56
C GLU A 290 -4.27 2.25 12.83
N VAL A 291 -3.73 3.47 12.65
CA VAL A 291 -3.41 4.40 13.76
C VAL A 291 -4.67 4.73 14.57
N ALA A 292 -5.82 4.89 13.93
CA ALA A 292 -7.06 5.25 14.62
C ALA A 292 -7.56 4.11 15.53
N GLU A 293 -7.33 2.85 15.15
CA GLU A 293 -7.68 1.68 15.97
C GLU A 293 -6.76 1.57 17.20
N HIS A 294 -5.47 1.77 17.02
CA HIS A 294 -4.52 1.76 18.13
C HIS A 294 -4.74 2.93 19.10
N ALA A 295 -4.75 4.16 18.60
CA ALA A 295 -4.77 5.40 19.39
C ALA A 295 -6.18 5.87 19.77
N GLY A 296 -7.23 5.18 19.31
CA GLY A 296 -8.61 5.46 19.71
C GLY A 296 -9.14 6.78 19.14
N LEU A 297 -8.84 7.02 17.86
CA LEU A 297 -9.13 8.29 17.19
C LEU A 297 -10.46 8.23 16.43
N ASN A 298 -11.00 9.41 16.12
CA ASN A 298 -12.11 9.54 15.19
C ASN A 298 -11.74 9.06 13.78
N ARG A 299 -12.74 8.66 12.99
CA ARG A 299 -12.58 8.40 11.55
C ARG A 299 -12.92 9.63 10.72
N MET A 300 -12.36 9.74 9.51
CA MET A 300 -12.63 10.87 8.61
C MET A 300 -13.64 10.56 7.49
N GLY A 301 -13.90 9.29 7.18
CA GLY A 301 -14.80 8.93 6.07
C GLY A 301 -14.18 9.30 4.70
N PRO A 302 -14.93 9.89 3.75
CA PRO A 302 -14.50 10.02 2.36
C PRO A 302 -13.59 11.23 2.07
N THR A 303 -12.54 11.44 2.88
CA THR A 303 -11.45 12.40 2.64
C THR A 303 -10.11 11.72 2.90
N PHE A 304 -9.12 11.99 2.05
CA PHE A 304 -7.92 11.13 1.91
C PHE A 304 -6.62 11.83 2.27
N GLY A 305 -6.66 13.12 2.63
CA GLY A 305 -5.46 13.91 2.92
C GLY A 305 -4.60 13.29 4.01
N ALA A 306 -5.23 12.90 5.13
CA ALA A 306 -4.52 12.24 6.23
C ALA A 306 -3.89 10.90 5.86
N MET A 307 -4.43 10.15 4.88
CA MET A 307 -3.83 8.87 4.48
C MET A 307 -2.48 9.09 3.82
N ALA A 308 -2.40 10.03 2.87
CA ALA A 308 -1.14 10.38 2.23
C ALA A 308 -0.15 10.96 3.24
N VAL A 309 -0.57 11.97 4.01
CA VAL A 309 0.31 12.71 4.93
C VAL A 309 0.78 11.84 6.09
N SER A 310 -0.05 10.94 6.63
CA SER A 310 0.40 9.99 7.66
C SER A 310 1.43 8.99 7.12
N GLY A 311 1.31 8.58 5.86
CA GLY A 311 2.33 7.78 5.18
C GLY A 311 3.66 8.53 5.04
N ILE A 312 3.62 9.80 4.64
CA ILE A 312 4.80 10.68 4.57
C ILE A 312 5.46 10.83 5.95
N LYS A 313 4.66 11.08 6.99
CA LYS A 313 5.16 11.20 8.37
C LYS A 313 5.85 9.93 8.83
N ALA A 314 5.23 8.77 8.62
CA ALA A 314 5.84 7.49 9.00
C ALA A 314 7.12 7.20 8.20
N ALA A 315 7.14 7.54 6.92
CA ALA A 315 8.35 7.46 6.10
C ALA A 315 9.47 8.35 6.63
N GLU A 316 9.17 9.57 7.09
CA GLU A 316 10.17 10.46 7.69
C GLU A 316 10.81 9.83 8.94
N ASP A 317 10.02 9.26 9.85
CA ASP A 317 10.56 8.60 11.04
C ASP A 317 11.41 7.37 10.69
N ILE A 318 10.96 6.56 9.73
CA ILE A 318 11.71 5.40 9.24
C ILE A 318 13.04 5.84 8.61
N LEU A 319 13.03 6.91 7.82
CA LEU A 319 14.25 7.45 7.21
C LEU A 319 15.23 7.95 8.26
N LYS A 320 14.76 8.58 9.35
CA LYS A 320 15.61 8.98 10.49
C LYS A 320 16.26 7.76 11.17
N HIS A 321 15.49 6.69 11.42
CA HIS A 321 16.01 5.45 11.98
C HIS A 321 17.17 4.84 11.18
N PHE A 322 17.09 4.91 9.84
CA PHE A 322 18.14 4.42 8.94
C PHE A 322 19.25 5.45 8.63
N ALA A 323 19.15 6.69 9.13
CA ALA A 323 20.16 7.73 8.96
C ALA A 323 21.09 7.86 10.17
N GLU A 324 20.55 7.63 11.36
CA GLU A 324 21.31 7.37 12.60
C GLU A 324 22.04 6.03 12.52
#